data_AF-A0A182VAH5-F1
#
_entry.id   AF-A0A182VAH5-F1
#
_cell.length_a   1.000
_cell.length_b   1.000
_cell.length_c   1.000
_cell.angle_alpha   90.00
_cell.angle_beta   90.00
_cell.angle_gamma   90.00
#
_symmetry.space_group_name_H-M   'P 1'
#
loop_
_entity.id
_entity.type
_entity.pdbx_description
1 polymer ?
#
loop_
_entity_poly.entity_id
_entity_poly.type
_entity_poly.pdbx_seq_one_letter_code
_entity_poly.pdbx_strand_id
1 'polypeptide(L)'
;MSSLVRLSNAPLVRNLVNHSLRSARLISSSQKNRDAATLDVSKKTAASSSGAAASSVGTGRNWVSYGFDRKDETNDRSAMNASFFFTVTLCLVLGSAYWAYVPDPQLQDWAQREAYLELRRREAAGLEPISKDFVDPAQIVLPSDEELGNTEIVI
;
A
#
# COMPACT_ATOMS: atom_id res chain seq x y z
N MET A 1 5.95 21.29 19.44
CA MET A 1 4.63 21.71 19.95
C MET A 1 3.63 20.63 19.61
N SER A 2 3.29 19.79 20.59
CA SER A 2 2.51 18.56 20.42
C SER A 2 1.02 18.87 20.29
N SER A 3 0.40 18.54 19.15
CA SER A 3 -1.04 18.70 18.93
C SER A 3 -1.82 17.53 19.52
N LEU A 4 -2.22 17.65 20.79
CA LEU A 4 -3.26 16.79 21.38
C LEU A 4 -4.62 17.21 20.81
N VAL A 5 -5.08 16.51 19.77
CA VAL A 5 -6.44 16.65 19.25
C VAL A 5 -7.41 16.02 20.26
N ARG A 6 -8.20 16.86 20.94
CA ARG A 6 -9.27 16.41 21.83
C ARG A 6 -10.40 15.79 20.97
N LEU A 7 -10.49 14.46 20.98
CA LEU A 7 -11.63 13.70 20.47
C LEU A 7 -12.83 13.87 21.41
N SER A 8 -13.54 15.00 21.32
CA SER A 8 -14.79 15.24 22.05
C SER A 8 -16.00 15.42 21.13
N ASN A 9 -16.04 14.69 20.00
CA ASN A 9 -17.19 14.71 19.09
C ASN A 9 -17.86 13.32 18.99
N ALA A 10 -18.57 12.94 20.06
CA ALA A 10 -19.49 11.81 20.09
C ALA A 10 -20.67 11.87 19.08
N PRO A 11 -21.20 13.03 18.62
CA PRO A 11 -22.38 13.02 17.75
C PRO A 11 -22.06 12.60 16.30
N LEU A 12 -20.82 12.76 15.84
CA LEU A 12 -20.45 12.46 14.44
C LEU A 12 -20.32 10.95 14.20
N VAL A 13 -19.77 10.21 15.16
CA VAL A 13 -19.69 8.74 15.10
C VAL A 13 -21.09 8.11 15.13
N ARG A 14 -22.00 8.65 15.94
CA ARG A 14 -23.38 8.13 16.05
C ARG A 14 -24.19 8.33 14.76
N ASN A 15 -23.93 9.40 14.01
CA ASN A 15 -24.63 9.67 12.75
C ASN A 15 -24.19 8.72 11.62
N LEU A 16 -22.90 8.36 11.56
CA LEU A 16 -22.38 7.41 10.56
C LEU A 16 -22.90 5.99 10.79
N VAL A 17 -23.00 5.54 12.04
CA VAL A 17 -23.54 4.21 12.38
C VAL A 17 -25.02 4.09 11.98
N ASN A 18 -25.82 5.13 12.23
CA ASN A 18 -27.24 5.12 11.87
C ASN A 18 -27.49 5.16 10.35
N HIS A 19 -26.59 5.77 9.57
CA HIS A 19 -26.74 5.81 8.12
C HIS A 19 -26.39 4.48 7.44
N SER A 20 -25.43 3.73 8.00
CA SER A 20 -25.05 2.40 7.53
C SER A 20 -26.17 1.36 7.76
N LEU A 21 -26.84 1.40 8.91
CA LEU A 21 -27.88 0.43 9.28
C LEU A 21 -29.19 0.60 8.47
N ARG A 22 -29.47 1.78 7.92
CA ARG A 22 -30.69 2.02 7.11
C ARG A 22 -30.59 1.44 5.69
N SER A 23 -29.38 1.20 5.20
CA SER A 23 -29.14 0.66 3.85
C SER A 23 -29.11 -0.88 3.82
N ALA A 24 -29.07 -1.54 4.98
CA ALA A 24 -29.06 -2.99 5.09
C ALA A 24 -30.48 -3.52 5.34
N ARG A 25 -31.17 -3.92 4.27
CA ARG A 25 -32.36 -4.78 4.40
C ARG A 25 -31.91 -6.22 4.57
N LEU A 26 -31.80 -6.70 5.80
CA LEU A 26 -31.48 -8.09 6.11
C LEU A 26 -32.69 -8.98 5.85
N ILE A 27 -32.77 -9.57 4.66
CA ILE A 27 -33.78 -10.59 4.32
C ILE A 27 -33.22 -11.95 4.74
N SER A 28 -33.79 -12.53 5.80
CA SER A 28 -33.54 -13.94 6.17
C SER A 28 -34.29 -14.84 5.19
N SER A 29 -33.58 -15.40 4.23
CA SER A 29 -34.11 -16.47 3.36
C SER A 29 -33.69 -17.85 3.88
N SER A 30 -34.02 -18.15 5.15
CA SER A 30 -33.88 -19.53 5.63
C SER A 30 -35.04 -20.36 5.08
N GLN A 31 -34.76 -21.25 4.13
CA GLN A 31 -35.67 -22.33 3.79
C GLN A 31 -35.67 -23.35 4.94
N LYS A 32 -36.72 -23.32 5.75
CA LYS A 32 -37.06 -24.40 6.68
C LYS A 32 -38.03 -25.34 5.99
N ASN A 33 -37.57 -26.53 5.59
CA ASN A 33 -38.32 -27.76 5.26
C ASN A 33 -37.30 -28.76 4.67
N ARG A 34 -37.34 -30.08 4.86
CA ARG A 34 -38.15 -31.00 5.67
C ARG A 34 -37.45 -32.37 5.57
N ASP A 35 -37.86 -33.26 6.45
CA ASP A 35 -37.30 -34.57 6.77
C ASP A 35 -37.08 -35.56 5.61
N ALA A 36 -36.12 -36.47 5.85
CA ALA A 36 -36.08 -37.89 5.47
C ALA A 36 -35.95 -38.31 3.99
N ALA A 37 -34.79 -38.92 3.68
CA ALA A 37 -34.73 -40.26 3.06
C ALA A 37 -33.32 -40.84 3.26
N THR A 38 -33.16 -41.67 4.29
CA THR A 38 -32.04 -42.61 4.43
C THR A 38 -32.22 -43.73 3.41
N LEU A 39 -31.28 -43.89 2.48
CA LEU A 39 -31.17 -45.10 1.68
C LEU A 39 -29.98 -45.91 2.19
N ASP A 40 -30.29 -46.98 2.93
CA ASP A 40 -29.38 -48.06 3.27
C ASP A 40 -28.91 -48.76 1.99
N VAL A 41 -27.60 -48.72 1.71
CA VAL A 41 -26.98 -49.64 0.74
C VAL A 41 -26.06 -50.58 1.50
N SER A 42 -26.39 -51.86 1.38
CA SER A 42 -25.83 -52.99 2.10
C SER A 42 -24.30 -53.10 2.01
N LYS A 43 -23.72 -53.28 3.19
CA LYS A 43 -22.40 -53.87 3.44
C LYS A 43 -22.28 -55.24 2.77
N LYS A 44 -21.42 -55.37 1.74
CA LYS A 44 -20.84 -56.67 1.34
C LYS A 44 -19.33 -56.64 1.57
N THR A 45 -18.94 -57.34 2.62
CA THR A 45 -17.57 -57.75 2.94
C THR A 45 -16.98 -58.67 1.87
N ALA A 46 -15.76 -58.38 1.41
CA ALA A 46 -14.70 -59.38 1.17
C ALA A 46 -13.34 -58.69 0.94
N ALA A 47 -12.29 -59.35 1.42
CA ALA A 47 -10.95 -58.87 1.72
C ALA A 47 -10.01 -58.55 0.53
N SER A 48 -8.93 -57.86 0.92
CA SER A 48 -7.56 -57.88 0.38
C SER A 48 -7.27 -57.20 -0.97
N SER A 49 -6.60 -56.05 -0.91
CA SER A 49 -5.17 -55.99 -1.29
C SER A 49 -4.62 -54.58 -1.04
N SER A 50 -3.37 -54.59 -0.61
CA SER A 50 -2.47 -53.50 -0.30
C SER A 50 -2.31 -52.43 -1.38
N GLY A 51 -2.17 -51.18 -0.94
CA GLY A 51 -1.31 -50.21 -1.64
C GLY A 51 -2.01 -49.27 -2.61
N ALA A 52 -2.73 -48.29 -2.08
CA ALA A 52 -2.78 -46.93 -2.63
C ALA A 52 -3.43 -46.06 -1.55
N ALA A 53 -2.80 -44.95 -1.19
CA ALA A 53 -3.42 -43.93 -0.35
C ALA A 53 -4.61 -43.34 -1.13
N ALA A 54 -5.76 -44.00 -0.98
CA ALA A 54 -7.01 -43.60 -1.55
C ALA A 54 -7.40 -42.25 -0.96
N SER A 55 -7.34 -41.22 -1.81
CA SER A 55 -8.01 -39.95 -1.62
C SER A 55 -9.40 -40.24 -1.08
N SER A 56 -9.68 -39.79 0.13
CA SER A 56 -11.01 -39.84 0.71
C SER A 56 -11.92 -38.96 -0.13
N VAL A 57 -12.54 -39.54 -1.16
CA VAL A 57 -13.71 -38.99 -1.85
C VAL A 57 -14.86 -39.10 -0.85
N GLY A 58 -14.85 -38.21 0.14
CA GLY A 58 -16.01 -37.88 0.93
C GLY A 58 -16.93 -37.07 0.04
N THR A 59 -18.17 -37.50 -0.11
CA THR A 59 -19.26 -36.79 -0.76
C THR A 59 -19.35 -35.35 -0.24
N GLY A 60 -18.81 -34.41 -1.02
CA GLY A 60 -18.77 -32.99 -0.74
C GLY A 60 -18.15 -32.29 -1.96
N ARG A 61 -18.75 -31.18 -2.37
CA ARG A 61 -18.40 -30.27 -3.49
C ARG A 61 -16.96 -30.44 -4.01
N ASN A 62 -16.77 -30.50 -5.34
CA ASN A 62 -15.50 -30.55 -6.06
C ASN A 62 -14.60 -29.33 -5.79
N TRP A 63 -14.14 -29.18 -4.56
CA TRP A 63 -13.28 -28.11 -4.13
C TRP A 63 -11.86 -28.33 -4.66
N VAL A 64 -11.31 -27.26 -5.24
CA VAL A 64 -9.92 -27.20 -5.70
C VAL A 64 -9.20 -26.20 -4.80
N SER A 65 -8.11 -26.65 -4.18
CA SER A 65 -7.28 -25.84 -3.30
C SER A 65 -6.55 -24.74 -4.09
N TYR A 66 -6.47 -23.54 -3.50
CA TYR A 66 -5.72 -22.37 -3.97
C TYR A 66 -4.23 -22.46 -3.67
N GLY A 67 -3.80 -23.51 -2.94
CA GLY A 67 -2.39 -23.79 -2.65
C GLY A 67 -1.90 -23.34 -1.28
N PHE A 68 -2.77 -22.81 -0.40
CA PHE A 68 -2.42 -22.47 0.97
C PHE A 68 -2.64 -23.64 1.94
N ASP A 69 -3.78 -24.32 1.80
CA ASP A 69 -4.09 -25.54 2.56
C ASP A 69 -4.77 -26.57 1.64
N ARG A 70 -4.30 -27.82 1.72
CA ARG A 70 -4.80 -28.94 0.92
C ARG A 70 -5.81 -29.82 1.66
N LYS A 71 -5.97 -29.61 2.97
CA LYS A 71 -6.81 -30.45 3.83
C LYS A 71 -8.11 -29.74 4.21
N ASP A 72 -8.04 -28.43 4.49
CA ASP A 72 -9.18 -27.65 4.97
C ASP A 72 -9.60 -26.53 3.99
N GLU A 73 -10.80 -26.65 3.39
CA GLU A 73 -11.37 -25.66 2.43
C GLU A 73 -11.50 -24.26 3.02
N THR A 74 -11.94 -24.17 4.27
CA THR A 74 -12.19 -22.88 4.94
C THR A 74 -10.90 -22.13 5.22
N ASN A 75 -9.86 -22.85 5.65
CA ASN A 75 -8.55 -22.27 5.95
C ASN A 75 -7.87 -21.79 4.66
N ASP A 76 -7.88 -22.63 3.61
CA ASP A 76 -7.31 -22.30 2.30
C ASP A 76 -7.94 -21.02 1.70
N ARG A 77 -9.27 -20.92 1.76
CA ARG A 77 -9.99 -19.72 1.28
C ARG A 77 -9.74 -18.48 2.13
N SER A 78 -9.64 -18.63 3.45
CA SER A 78 -9.34 -17.52 4.36
C SER A 78 -7.93 -16.99 4.13
N ALA A 79 -6.94 -17.87 4.00
CA ALA A 79 -5.56 -17.51 3.73
C ALA A 79 -5.38 -16.86 2.35
N MET A 80 -6.06 -17.38 1.32
CA MET A 80 -6.12 -16.74 0.00
C MET A 80 -6.68 -15.32 0.11
N ASN A 81 -7.87 -15.15 0.68
CA ASN A 81 -8.49 -13.82 0.77
C ASN A 81 -7.63 -12.84 1.57
N ALA A 82 -7.04 -13.28 2.69
CA ALA A 82 -6.17 -12.44 3.50
C ALA A 82 -4.92 -12.01 2.73
N SER A 83 -4.22 -12.94 2.08
CA SER A 83 -3.00 -12.63 1.32
C SER A 83 -3.26 -11.65 0.17
N PHE A 84 -4.29 -11.89 -0.64
CA PHE A 84 -4.64 -10.96 -1.72
C PHE A 84 -5.10 -9.59 -1.19
N PHE A 85 -5.85 -9.55 -0.09
CA PHE A 85 -6.27 -8.29 0.51
C PHE A 85 -5.07 -7.48 1.03
N PHE A 86 -4.21 -8.07 1.85
CA PHE A 86 -3.06 -7.36 2.42
C PHE A 86 -2.02 -7.00 1.35
N THR A 87 -1.67 -7.93 0.47
CA THR A 87 -0.63 -7.70 -0.54
C THR A 87 -1.13 -6.80 -1.66
N VAL A 88 -2.24 -7.16 -2.32
CA VAL A 88 -2.69 -6.39 -3.50
C VAL A 88 -3.40 -5.12 -3.09
N THR A 89 -4.37 -5.21 -2.17
CA THR A 89 -5.18 -4.03 -1.84
C THR A 89 -4.41 -3.07 -0.95
N LEU A 90 -3.84 -3.56 0.15
CA LEU A 90 -3.15 -2.70 1.10
C LEU A 90 -1.76 -2.25 0.61
N CYS A 91 -0.89 -3.19 0.24
CA CYS A 91 0.49 -2.82 -0.15
C CYS A 91 0.57 -2.23 -1.56
N LEU A 92 -0.03 -2.86 -2.57
CA LEU A 92 0.09 -2.34 -3.94
C LEU A 92 -0.80 -1.12 -4.16
N VAL A 93 -2.11 -1.19 -3.90
CA VAL A 93 -3.01 -0.07 -4.19
C VAL A 93 -2.82 1.08 -3.21
N LEU A 94 -2.98 0.85 -1.90
CA LEU A 94 -2.82 1.96 -0.93
C LEU A 94 -1.36 2.42 -0.82
N GLY A 95 -0.38 1.51 -0.92
CA GLY A 95 1.02 1.89 -0.90
C GLY A 95 1.42 2.74 -2.10
N SER A 96 0.97 2.39 -3.31
CA SER A 96 1.22 3.24 -4.51
C SER A 96 0.49 4.57 -4.43
N ALA A 97 -0.75 4.60 -3.95
CA ALA A 97 -1.47 5.84 -3.71
C ALA A 97 -0.74 6.72 -2.69
N TYR A 98 -0.26 6.15 -1.58
CA TYR A 98 0.54 6.89 -0.62
C TYR A 98 1.77 7.50 -1.29
N TRP A 99 2.55 6.69 -2.03
CA TRP A 99 3.76 7.15 -2.69
C TRP A 99 3.50 8.24 -3.74
N ALA A 100 2.40 8.16 -4.47
CA ALA A 100 2.00 9.16 -5.46
C ALA A 100 1.62 10.52 -4.84
N TYR A 101 1.18 10.53 -3.58
CA TYR A 101 0.73 11.73 -2.87
C TYR A 101 1.64 12.13 -1.71
N VAL A 102 2.80 11.49 -1.56
CA VAL A 102 3.82 11.91 -0.59
C VAL A 102 4.27 13.33 -0.96
N PRO A 103 4.38 14.24 0.02
CA PRO A 103 4.87 15.58 -0.25
C PRO A 103 6.29 15.51 -0.80
N ASP A 104 6.57 16.33 -1.81
CA ASP A 104 7.83 16.36 -2.55
C ASP A 104 9.07 16.35 -1.62
N PRO A 105 9.76 15.21 -1.53
CA PRO A 105 10.86 15.05 -0.59
C PRO A 105 12.13 15.75 -1.06
N GLN A 106 12.22 16.08 -2.35
CA GLN A 106 13.41 16.69 -2.97
C GLN A 106 13.21 18.18 -3.26
N LEU A 107 12.08 18.75 -2.83
CA LEU A 107 11.73 20.17 -3.01
C LEU A 107 11.83 20.65 -4.47
N GLN A 108 11.63 19.77 -5.45
CA GLN A 108 11.59 20.07 -6.87
C GLN A 108 10.50 21.11 -7.22
N ASP A 109 9.28 20.92 -6.71
CA ASP A 109 8.15 21.82 -6.95
C ASP A 109 8.41 23.20 -6.33
N TRP A 110 9.11 23.23 -5.19
CA TRP A 110 9.53 24.48 -4.57
C TRP A 110 10.64 25.15 -5.37
N ALA A 111 11.69 24.41 -5.73
CA ALA A 111 12.83 24.93 -6.48
C ALA A 111 12.41 25.49 -7.85
N GLN A 112 11.50 24.81 -8.56
CA GLN A 112 10.96 25.31 -9.82
C GLN A 112 10.18 26.62 -9.63
N ARG A 113 9.35 26.71 -8.59
CA ARG A 113 8.61 27.95 -8.28
C ARG A 113 9.55 29.10 -7.92
N GLU A 114 10.53 28.86 -7.06
CA GLU A 114 11.47 29.92 -6.66
C GLU A 114 12.33 30.36 -7.85
N ALA A 115 12.76 29.44 -8.71
CA ALA A 115 13.51 29.77 -9.92
C ALA A 115 12.75 30.73 -10.85
N TYR A 116 11.44 30.53 -11.05
CA TYR A 116 10.63 31.47 -11.85
C TYR A 116 10.51 32.86 -11.20
N LEU A 117 10.44 32.92 -9.87
CA LEU A 117 10.39 34.18 -9.14
C LEU A 117 11.72 34.93 -9.24
N GLU A 118 12.84 34.23 -9.05
CA GLU A 118 14.18 34.82 -9.20
C GLU A 118 14.45 35.30 -10.62
N LEU A 119 14.07 34.50 -11.63
CA LEU A 119 14.22 34.89 -13.02
C LEU A 119 13.47 36.19 -13.32
N ARG A 120 12.21 36.31 -12.89
CA ARG A 120 11.42 37.54 -13.01
C ARG A 120 12.06 38.73 -12.32
N ARG A 121 12.62 38.55 -11.12
CA ARG A 121 13.31 39.62 -10.37
C ARG A 121 14.55 40.10 -11.14
N ARG A 122 15.33 39.18 -11.72
CA ARG A 122 16.53 39.49 -12.51
C ARG A 122 16.21 40.16 -13.85
N GLU A 123 15.22 39.65 -14.57
CA GLU A 123 14.74 40.25 -15.82
C GLU A 123 14.23 41.68 -15.61
N ALA A 124 13.47 41.92 -14.53
CA ALA A 124 12.99 43.26 -14.20
C ALA A 124 14.12 44.24 -13.86
N ALA A 125 15.22 43.74 -13.30
CA ALA A 125 16.42 44.52 -13.02
C ALA A 125 17.39 44.60 -14.24
N GLY A 126 17.07 43.92 -15.36
CA GLY A 126 17.88 43.92 -16.57
C GLY A 126 19.21 43.15 -16.44
N LEU A 127 19.34 42.26 -15.45
CA LEU A 127 20.53 41.41 -15.28
C LEU A 127 20.42 40.13 -16.10
N GLU A 128 21.57 39.48 -16.29
CA GLU A 128 21.63 38.14 -16.85
C GLU A 128 20.86 37.12 -15.98
N PRO A 129 20.19 36.12 -16.58
CA PRO A 129 19.38 35.13 -15.85
C PRO A 129 20.14 34.40 -14.73
N ILE A 130 21.39 34.04 -14.98
CA ILE A 130 22.26 33.31 -14.07
C ILE A 130 23.61 34.03 -14.05
N SER A 131 24.07 34.42 -12.86
CA SER A 131 25.42 34.97 -12.70
C SER A 131 26.45 33.87 -12.92
N LYS A 132 27.54 34.20 -13.62
CA LYS A 132 28.67 33.29 -13.81
C LYS A 132 29.33 32.95 -12.47
N ASP A 133 29.47 33.96 -11.61
CA ASP A 133 30.07 33.80 -10.30
C ASP A 133 28.97 33.52 -9.27
N PHE A 134 29.12 32.43 -8.52
CA PHE A 134 28.23 32.07 -7.42
C PHE A 134 28.53 32.88 -6.15
N VAL A 135 29.81 33.19 -5.94
CA VAL A 135 30.31 34.01 -4.84
C VAL A 135 30.78 35.33 -5.40
N ASP A 136 30.49 36.42 -4.68
CA ASP A 136 31.03 37.73 -5.03
C ASP A 136 32.57 37.68 -4.98
N PRO A 137 33.27 37.96 -6.10
CA PRO A 137 34.74 37.91 -6.13
C PRO A 137 35.39 38.86 -5.12
N ALA A 138 34.69 39.92 -4.68
CA ALA A 138 35.18 40.81 -3.64
C ALA A 138 35.27 40.15 -2.24
N GLN A 139 34.54 39.05 -2.01
CA GLN A 139 34.60 38.28 -0.77
C GLN A 139 35.72 37.23 -0.79
N ILE A 140 36.32 36.96 -1.94
CA ILE A 140 37.38 35.98 -2.10
C ILE A 140 38.72 36.69 -1.92
N VAL A 141 39.37 36.45 -0.79
CA VAL A 141 40.76 36.89 -0.58
C VAL A 141 41.68 35.84 -1.18
N LEU A 142 42.25 36.17 -2.34
CA LEU A 142 43.28 35.34 -2.96
C LEU A 142 44.62 35.59 -2.25
N PRO A 143 45.36 34.55 -1.84
CA PRO A 143 46.71 34.71 -1.33
C PRO A 143 47.62 35.31 -2.42
N SER A 144 48.60 36.11 -2.01
CA SER A 144 49.52 36.76 -2.95
C SER A 144 50.54 35.75 -3.51
N ASP A 145 51.09 36.03 -4.69
CA ASP A 145 52.05 35.14 -5.36
C ASP A 145 53.29 34.81 -4.49
N GLU A 146 53.66 35.70 -3.57
CA GLU A 146 54.76 35.48 -2.61
C GLU A 146 54.41 34.42 -1.54
N GLU A 147 53.14 34.32 -1.14
CA GLU A 147 52.64 33.32 -0.20
C GLU A 147 52.40 31.96 -0.86
N LEU A 148 52.25 31.93 -2.21
CA LEU A 148 52.07 30.69 -2.98
C LEU A 148 53.35 29.85 -3.13
N GLY A 149 54.54 30.44 -2.95
CA GLY A 149 55.82 29.72 -2.99
C GLY A 149 56.03 28.90 -4.29
N ASN A 150 56.40 27.63 -4.15
CA ASN A 150 56.61 26.67 -5.26
C ASN A 150 55.41 25.72 -5.45
N THR A 151 54.19 26.17 -5.18
CA THR A 151 53.01 25.31 -5.34
C THR A 151 52.75 25.09 -6.83
N GLU A 152 52.79 23.83 -7.28
CA GLU A 152 52.54 23.48 -8.68
C GLU A 152 51.10 23.82 -9.04
N ILE A 153 50.91 24.77 -9.97
CA ILE A 153 49.59 25.13 -10.48
C ILE A 153 49.17 24.01 -11.44
N VAL A 154 48.35 23.08 -10.96
CA VAL A 154 47.70 22.08 -11.81
C VAL A 154 46.51 22.76 -12.46
N ILE A 155 46.60 22.98 -13.77
CA ILE A 155 45.56 23.57 -14.62
C ILE A 155 44.68 22.46 -15.20
#